data_AF-A0A3B9SMA6-F1
#
_entry.id   AF-A0A3B9SMA6-F1
#
_cell.length_a   1.000
_cell.length_b   1.000
_cell.length_c   1.000
_cell.angle_alpha   90.00
_cell.angle_beta   90.00
_cell.angle_gamma   90.00
#
_symmetry.space_group_name_H-M   'P 1'
#
loop_
_entity.id
_entity.type
_entity.pdbx_description
1 polymer ?
#
loop_
_entity_poly.entity_id
_entity_poly.type
_entity_poly.pdbx_seq_one_letter_code
_entity_poly.pdbx_strand_id
1 'polypeptide(L)'
;RSSDLELLELRKIIEVGAAGLAALRRSREHLDRMEEILRQMERDLVGGELGEEADWQFHYTIAQAAQNSLLVTLMNTISGTMRRGLY
;
A
#
# COMPACT_ATOMS: atom_id res chain seq x y z
N ARG A 1 3.02 21.98 8.00
CA ARG A 1 2.17 21.91 6.78
C ARG A 1 3.04 22.17 5.54
N SER A 2 3.71 21.11 5.10
CA SER A 2 4.46 20.93 3.84
C SER A 2 4.74 19.42 3.69
N SER A 3 5.15 18.80 4.80
CA SER A 3 5.49 17.38 4.94
C SER A 3 4.43 16.39 4.45
N ASP A 4 3.15 16.61 4.73
CA ASP A 4 2.12 15.60 4.46
C ASP A 4 1.80 15.51 2.97
N LEU A 5 1.86 16.65 2.28
CA LEU A 5 1.70 16.71 0.82
C LEU A 5 2.92 16.07 0.14
N GLU A 6 4.12 16.40 0.60
CA GLU A 6 5.39 15.82 0.11
C GLU A 6 5.40 14.28 0.30
N LEU A 7 4.85 13.76 1.40
CA LEU A 7 4.70 12.32 1.64
C LEU A 7 3.72 11.68 0.66
N LEU A 8 2.58 12.33 0.38
CA LEU A 8 1.61 11.84 -0.61
C LEU A 8 2.19 11.85 -2.03
N GLU A 9 2.95 12.87 -2.39
CA GLU A 9 3.66 12.96 -3.68
C GLU A 9 4.68 11.83 -3.83
N LEU A 10 5.51 11.61 -2.80
CA LEU A 10 6.48 10.52 -2.78
C LEU A 10 5.81 9.15 -2.86
N ARG A 11 4.74 8.95 -2.07
CA ARG A 11 3.94 7.70 -2.07
C ARG A 11 3.41 7.41 -3.46
N LYS A 12 2.83 8.41 -4.14
CA LYS A 12 2.33 8.28 -5.52
C LYS A 12 3.41 7.85 -6.50
N ILE A 13 4.60 8.46 -6.46
CA ILE A 13 5.71 8.13 -7.37
C ILE A 13 6.12 6.66 -7.19
N ILE A 14 6.26 6.21 -5.95
CA ILE A 14 6.72 4.86 -5.62
C ILE A 14 5.65 3.81 -5.93
N GLU A 15 4.39 4.08 -5.59
CA GLU A 15 3.29 3.15 -5.81
C GLU A 15 3.00 2.89 -7.28
N VAL A 16 3.11 3.92 -8.13
CA VAL A 16 2.94 3.74 -9.58
C VAL A 16 4.02 2.82 -10.14
N GLY A 17 5.28 3.01 -9.74
CA GLY A 17 6.38 2.14 -10.14
C GLY A 17 6.22 0.71 -9.63
N ALA A 18 5.80 0.55 -8.37
CA ALA A 18 5.53 -0.75 -7.77
C ALA A 18 4.39 -1.49 -8.49
N ALA A 19 3.29 -0.80 -8.78
CA ALA A 19 2.15 -1.36 -9.51
C ALA A 19 2.56 -1.81 -10.93
N GLY A 20 3.37 -1.02 -11.64
CA GLY A 20 3.88 -1.37 -12.96
C GLY A 20 4.74 -2.65 -12.95
N LEU A 21 5.62 -2.80 -11.97
CA LEU A 21 6.42 -4.02 -11.82
C LEU A 21 5.59 -5.22 -11.36
N ALA A 22 4.65 -5.02 -10.42
CA ALA A 22 3.73 -6.06 -9.97
C ALA A 22 2.86 -6.57 -11.13
N ALA A 23 2.44 -5.69 -12.04
CA ALA A 23 1.71 -6.05 -13.25
C ALA A 23 2.49 -6.98 -14.20
N LEU A 24 3.82 -7.08 -14.06
CA LEU A 24 4.65 -7.99 -14.86
C LEU A 24 5.09 -9.24 -14.09
N ARG A 25 5.21 -9.14 -12.76
CA ARG A 25 5.92 -10.14 -11.94
C ARG A 25 5.05 -10.90 -10.94
N ARG A 26 3.81 -10.45 -10.70
CA ARG A 26 2.95 -11.05 -9.67
C ARG A 26 2.70 -12.54 -9.92
N SER A 27 2.64 -13.32 -8.84
CA SER A 27 2.11 -14.67 -8.82
C SER A 27 0.59 -14.65 -8.66
N ARG A 28 -0.04 -15.83 -8.79
CA ARG A 28 -1.46 -16.03 -8.48
C ARG A 28 -1.77 -15.72 -7.01
N GLU A 29 -0.90 -16.15 -6.10
CA GLU A 29 -1.02 -15.92 -4.67
C GLU A 29 -1.08 -14.42 -4.31
N HIS A 30 -0.30 -13.57 -4.99
CA HIS A 30 -0.39 -12.12 -4.78
C HIS A 30 -1.78 -11.57 -5.16
N LEU A 31 -2.39 -12.07 -6.24
CA LEU A 31 -3.72 -11.64 -6.66
C LEU A 31 -4.80 -12.09 -5.68
N ASP A 32 -4.74 -13.35 -5.26
CA ASP A 32 -5.69 -13.92 -4.31
C ASP A 32 -5.63 -13.15 -2.97
N ARG A 33 -4.41 -12.79 -2.53
CA ARG A 33 -4.18 -11.94 -1.34
C ARG A 33 -4.75 -10.53 -1.52
N MET A 34 -4.49 -9.88 -2.66
CA MET A 34 -5.04 -8.55 -2.96
C MET A 34 -6.57 -8.55 -2.94
N GLU A 35 -7.20 -9.58 -3.48
CA GLU A 35 -8.66 -9.72 -3.48
C GLU A 35 -9.21 -9.90 -2.05
N GLU A 36 -8.56 -10.71 -1.22
CA GLU A 36 -8.94 -10.87 0.20
C GLU A 36 -8.90 -9.54 0.95
N ILE A 37 -7.83 -8.75 0.74
CA ILE A 37 -7.66 -7.44 1.37
C ILE A 37 -8.74 -6.46 0.89
N LEU A 38 -9.04 -6.40 -0.41
CA LEU A 38 -10.11 -5.54 -0.93
C LEU A 38 -11.47 -5.89 -0.33
N ARG A 39 -11.76 -7.18 -0.14
CA ARG A 39 -12.98 -7.62 0.57
C ARG A 39 -12.98 -7.20 2.04
N GLN A 40 -11.82 -7.13 2.69
CA GLN A 40 -11.71 -6.60 4.05
C GLN A 40 -11.96 -5.09 4.07
N MET A 41 -11.35 -4.33 3.15
CA MET A 41 -11.59 -2.89 3.02
C MET A 41 -13.09 -2.58 2.83
N GLU A 42 -13.79 -3.37 2.01
CA GLU A 42 -15.23 -3.23 1.82
C GLU A 42 -16.01 -3.46 3.13
N ARG A 43 -15.63 -4.48 3.91
CA ARG A 43 -16.23 -4.73 5.24
C ARG A 43 -15.97 -3.59 6.22
N ASP A 44 -14.75 -3.08 6.26
CA ASP A 44 -14.34 -1.98 7.15
C ASP A 44 -15.16 -0.72 6.87
N LEU A 45 -15.35 -0.39 5.60
CA LEU A 45 -16.18 0.74 5.16
C LEU A 45 -17.64 0.60 5.62
N VAL A 46 -18.23 -0.60 5.50
CA VAL A 46 -19.59 -0.87 5.99
C VAL A 46 -19.67 -0.78 7.52
N GLY A 47 -18.61 -1.17 8.23
CA GLY A 47 -18.49 -1.10 9.68
C GLY A 47 -18.24 0.30 10.25
N GLY A 48 -17.93 1.28 9.39
CA GLY A 48 -17.58 2.65 9.81
C GLY A 48 -16.13 2.82 10.26
N GLU A 49 -15.26 1.85 9.94
CA GLU A 49 -13.83 1.97 10.19
C GLU A 49 -13.14 2.72 9.03
N LEU A 50 -12.02 3.39 9.33
CA LEU A 50 -11.26 4.15 8.33
C LEU A 50 -10.49 3.25 7.35
N GLY A 51 -10.36 1.94 7.64
CA GLY A 51 -9.70 0.98 6.76
C GLY A 51 -8.20 1.19 6.58
N GLU A 52 -7.53 1.96 7.46
CA GLU A 52 -6.11 2.31 7.32
C GLU A 52 -5.17 1.11 7.27
N GLU A 53 -5.47 0.06 8.05
CA GLU A 53 -4.67 -1.16 8.07
C GLU A 53 -4.84 -1.94 6.76
N ALA A 54 -6.07 -2.06 6.26
CA ALA A 54 -6.35 -2.75 5.01
C ALA A 54 -5.78 -1.99 3.79
N ASP A 55 -5.82 -0.65 3.79
CA ASP A 55 -5.13 0.21 2.81
C ASP A 55 -3.62 -0.08 2.79
N TRP A 56 -2.98 -0.04 3.97
CA TRP A 56 -1.55 -0.35 4.08
C TRP A 56 -1.23 -1.76 3.57
N GLN A 57 -2.01 -2.77 3.97
CA GLN A 57 -1.79 -4.16 3.54
C GLN A 57 -1.92 -4.30 2.02
N PHE A 58 -2.85 -3.59 1.39
CA PHE A 58 -3.04 -3.62 -0.05
C PHE A 58 -1.81 -3.08 -0.78
N HIS A 59 -1.35 -1.89 -0.41
CA HIS A 59 -0.16 -1.26 -0.99
C HIS A 59 1.13 -2.05 -0.71
N TYR A 60 1.25 -2.63 0.48
CA TYR A 60 2.35 -3.52 0.85
C TYR A 60 2.38 -4.78 -0.04
N THR A 61 1.22 -5.39 -0.28
CA THR A 61 1.10 -6.58 -1.14
C THR A 61 1.48 -6.25 -2.59
N ILE A 62 1.14 -5.06 -3.10
CA ILE A 62 1.60 -4.59 -4.41
C ILE A 62 3.13 -4.44 -4.45
N ALA A 63 3.73 -3.86 -3.42
CA ALA A 63 5.19 -3.72 -3.33
C ALA A 63 5.90 -5.09 -3.27
N GLN A 64 5.33 -6.08 -2.57
CA GLN A 64 5.84 -7.46 -2.58
C GLN A 64 5.71 -8.09 -3.97
N ALA A 65 4.57 -7.89 -4.63
CA ALA A 65 4.31 -8.42 -5.97
C ALA A 65 5.22 -7.84 -7.05
N ALA A 66 5.80 -6.64 -6.82
CA ALA A 66 6.84 -6.07 -7.67
C ALA A 66 8.18 -6.84 -7.62
N GLN A 67 8.33 -7.77 -6.67
CA GLN A 67 9.53 -8.59 -6.44
C GLN A 67 10.80 -7.73 -6.38
N ASN A 68 10.72 -6.61 -5.65
CA ASN A 68 11.84 -5.72 -5.38
C ASN A 68 11.84 -5.41 -3.89
N SER A 69 12.77 -6.03 -3.16
CA SER A 69 12.87 -5.90 -1.70
C SER A 69 13.08 -4.44 -1.25
N LEU A 70 13.71 -3.59 -2.06
CA LEU A 70 13.87 -2.18 -1.74
C LEU A 70 12.55 -1.40 -1.81
N LEU A 71 11.65 -1.75 -2.74
CA LEU A 71 10.31 -1.15 -2.80
C LEU A 71 9.49 -1.48 -1.55
N VAL A 72 9.59 -2.73 -1.07
CA VAL A 72 8.93 -3.17 0.17
C VAL A 72 9.45 -2.37 1.38
N THR A 73 10.77 -2.23 1.51
CA THR A 73 11.39 -1.45 2.60
C THR A 73 11.00 0.03 2.56
N LEU A 74 11.00 0.63 1.36
CA LEU A 74 10.60 2.03 1.18
C LEU A 74 9.12 2.23 1.53
N MET A 75 8.24 1.32 1.09
CA MET A 75 6.81 1.39 1.40
C MET A 75 6.57 1.38 2.91
N ASN A 76 7.19 0.46 3.65
CA ASN A 76 7.08 0.42 5.12
C ASN A 76 7.57 1.71 5.80
N THR A 77 8.66 2.29 5.30
CA THR A 77 9.19 3.55 5.81
C THR A 77 8.21 4.71 5.61
N ILE A 78 7.61 4.80 4.43
CA ILE A 78 6.64 5.85 4.08
C ILE A 78 5.37 5.68 4.91
N SER A 79 4.79 4.47 4.95
CA SER A 79 3.58 4.20 5.71
C SER A 79 3.76 4.45 7.21
N GLY A 80 4.90 4.07 7.79
CA GLY A 80 5.22 4.38 9.17
C GLY A 80 5.35 5.89 9.44
N THR A 81 5.85 6.65 8.46
CA THR A 81 5.96 8.11 8.56
C THR A 81 4.60 8.80 8.44
N MET A 82 3.74 8.35 7.52
CA MET A 82 2.36 8.84 7.39
C MET A 82 1.55 8.59 8.65
N ARG A 83 1.63 7.38 9.23
CA ARG A 83 0.92 7.03 10.47
C ARG A 83 1.34 7.92 11.64
N ARG A 84 2.62 8.33 11.72
CA ARG A 84 3.10 9.26 12.75
C ARG A 84 2.70 10.72 12.53
N GLY A 85 2.44 11.14 11.28
CA GLY A 85 2.00 12.50 10.97
C GLY A 85 0.50 12.73 11.11
N LEU A 86 -0.29 11.66 11.16
CA LEU A 86 -1.75 11.68 11.33
C LEU A 86 -2.20 11.68 12.81
N TYR A 87 -1.27 11.59 13.76
CA TYR A 87 -1.47 11.72 15.22
C TYR A 87 -0.62 12.87 15.78
#